data_AF-X1CXM4-F1
#
_entry.id   AF-X1CXM4-F1
#
_cell.length_a   1.000
_cell.length_b   1.000
_cell.length_c   1.000
_cell.angle_alpha   90.00
_cell.angle_beta   90.00
_cell.angle_gamma   90.00
#
_symmetry.space_group_name_H-M   'P 1'
#
loop_
_entity.id
_entity.type
_entity.pdbx_description
1 polymer ?
#
loop_
_entity_poly.entity_id
_entity_poly.type
_entity_poly.pdbx_seq_one_letter_code
_entity_poly.pdbx_strand_id
1 'polypeptide(L)'
;MIKSLGLLFRAKFLEKIANQLKNDYKKKIPDNIVDLKKLEGIGNYSANAILCFGFNQRRPLLDSNFIRVYNRVFNITSKTKTAKNDKFHISP
;
A
#
# COMPACT_ATOMS: atom_id res chain seq x y z
N MET A 1 4.34 21.24 -11.60
CA MET A 1 3.89 21.05 -10.21
C MET A 1 2.66 20.16 -10.22
N ILE A 2 2.65 19.04 -9.50
CA ILE A 2 1.50 18.14 -9.43
C ILE A 2 0.42 18.82 -8.58
N LYS A 3 -0.78 19.00 -9.14
CA LYS A 3 -1.92 19.58 -8.42
C LYS A 3 -2.66 18.49 -7.63
N SER A 4 -3.16 18.86 -6.44
CA SER A 4 -3.99 17.97 -5.61
C SER A 4 -5.39 17.81 -6.18
N LEU A 5 -5.97 16.61 -6.03
CA LEU A 5 -7.38 16.30 -6.32
C LEU A 5 -8.22 16.18 -5.03
N GLY A 6 -7.70 16.66 -3.90
CA GLY A 6 -8.17 16.35 -2.55
C GLY A 6 -7.10 15.58 -1.76
N LEU A 7 -7.21 15.53 -0.43
CA LEU A 7 -6.16 14.99 0.46
C LEU A 7 -4.79 15.62 0.14
N LEU A 8 -4.68 16.94 0.36
CA LEU A 8 -3.60 17.84 -0.11
C LEU A 8 -2.17 17.31 0.08
N PHE A 9 -1.94 16.49 1.11
CA PHE A 9 -0.64 15.88 1.38
C PHE A 9 -0.16 14.88 0.32
N ARG A 10 -1.08 14.26 -0.46
CA ARG A 10 -0.72 13.21 -1.43
C ARG A 10 0.11 13.73 -2.59
N ALA A 11 -0.20 14.94 -3.10
CA ALA A 11 0.60 15.56 -4.16
C ALA A 11 2.04 15.79 -3.69
N LYS A 12 2.22 16.24 -2.43
CA LYS A 12 3.53 16.42 -1.81
C LYS A 12 4.26 15.09 -1.64
N PHE A 13 3.59 14.03 -1.17
CA PHE A 13 4.20 12.71 -1.06
C PHE A 13 4.64 12.16 -2.40
N LEU A 14 3.84 12.31 -3.46
CA LEU A 14 4.22 11.85 -4.80
C LEU A 14 5.51 12.52 -5.29
N GLU A 15 5.63 13.84 -5.09
CA GLU A 15 6.84 14.59 -5.42
C GLU A 15 8.05 14.13 -4.59
N LYS A 16 7.88 13.93 -3.28
CA LYS A 16 8.93 13.40 -2.40
C LYS A 16 9.39 12.01 -2.81
N ILE A 17 8.46 11.10 -3.11
CA ILE A 17 8.76 9.75 -3.58
C ILE A 17 9.57 9.82 -4.88
N ALA A 18 9.15 10.64 -5.85
CA ALA A 18 9.89 10.80 -7.11
C ALA A 18 11.34 11.27 -6.88
N ASN A 19 11.54 12.21 -5.95
CA ASN A 19 12.87 12.69 -5.57
C ASN A 19 13.70 11.61 -4.85
N GLN A 20 13.11 10.87 -3.91
CA GLN A 20 13.78 9.73 -3.26
C GLN A 20 14.19 8.66 -4.27
N LEU A 21 13.31 8.31 -5.21
CA LEU A 21 13.62 7.33 -6.26
C LEU A 21 14.80 7.79 -7.12
N LYS A 22 14.86 9.08 -7.46
CA LYS A 22 15.95 9.68 -8.23
C LYS A 22 17.27 9.64 -7.48
N ASN A 23 17.27 10.03 -6.20
CA ASN A 23 18.49 10.23 -5.41
C ASN A 23 19.02 8.92 -4.82
N ASP A 24 18.13 8.09 -4.27
CA ASP A 24 18.52 6.96 -3.41
C ASP A 24 18.37 5.61 -4.12
N TYR A 25 17.49 5.52 -5.14
CA TYR A 25 17.14 4.25 -5.81
C TYR A 25 17.50 4.22 -7.30
N LYS A 26 18.42 5.06 -7.77
CA LYS A 26 18.89 5.09 -9.17
C LYS A 26 17.75 5.15 -10.19
N LYS A 27 16.69 5.91 -9.87
CA LYS A 27 15.45 6.05 -10.67
C LYS A 27 14.68 4.74 -10.87
N LYS A 28 14.89 3.73 -10.04
CA LYS A 28 14.16 2.45 -10.06
C LYS A 28 13.21 2.35 -8.88
N ILE A 29 12.00 1.87 -9.13
CA ILE A 29 11.05 1.53 -8.07
C ILE A 29 11.54 0.22 -7.42
N PRO A 30 11.65 0.15 -6.08
CA PRO A 30 12.00 -1.09 -5.39
C PRO A 30 10.95 -2.19 -5.61
N ASP A 31 11.42 -3.42 -5.77
CA ASP A 31 10.61 -4.62 -6.01
C ASP A 31 10.39 -5.46 -4.73
N ASN A 32 10.70 -4.88 -3.57
CA ASN A 32 10.54 -5.52 -2.28
C ASN A 32 9.81 -4.62 -1.27
N ILE A 33 9.09 -5.25 -0.35
CA ILE A 33 8.21 -4.56 0.61
C ILE A 33 9.00 -3.68 1.60
N VAL A 34 10.21 -4.09 1.97
CA VAL A 34 11.01 -3.41 2.99
C VAL A 34 11.44 -2.05 2.47
N ASP A 35 11.94 -1.98 1.24
CA ASP A 35 12.39 -0.74 0.63
C ASP A 35 11.23 0.14 0.18
N LEU A 36 10.16 -0.44 -0.36
CA LEU A 36 8.95 0.33 -0.68
C LEU A 36 8.39 1.06 0.53
N LYS A 37 8.42 0.44 1.72
CA LYS A 37 7.96 1.07 2.97
C LYS A 37 8.90 2.15 3.52
N LYS A 38 10.12 2.29 3.00
CA LYS A 38 11.01 3.41 3.31
C LYS A 38 10.64 4.67 2.54
N LEU A 39 9.90 4.55 1.44
CA LEU A 39 9.42 5.69 0.66
C LEU A 39 8.33 6.45 1.44
N GLU A 40 8.47 7.77 1.54
CA GLU A 40 7.57 8.58 2.36
C GLU A 40 6.13 8.53 1.83
N GLY A 41 5.18 8.18 2.69
CA GLY A 41 3.76 8.07 2.32
C GLY A 41 3.34 6.72 1.74
N ILE A 42 4.25 5.75 1.62
CA ILE A 42 3.92 4.38 1.22
C ILE A 42 3.66 3.49 2.46
N GLY A 43 2.39 3.13 2.65
CA GLY A 43 1.96 2.13 3.64
C GLY A 43 1.82 0.73 3.07
N ASN A 44 1.39 -0.24 3.90
CA ASN A 44 1.24 -1.64 3.52
C ASN A 44 0.38 -1.84 2.25
N TYR A 45 -0.77 -1.14 2.16
CA TYR A 45 -1.65 -1.24 0.99
C TYR A 45 -0.92 -0.81 -0.30
N SER A 46 -0.34 0.39 -0.32
CA SER A 46 0.33 0.92 -1.51
C SER A 46 1.54 0.07 -1.90
N ALA A 47 2.32 -0.40 -0.92
CA ALA A 47 3.47 -1.26 -1.17
C ALA A 47 3.03 -2.61 -1.77
N ASN A 48 2.01 -3.26 -1.20
CA ASN A 48 1.46 -4.50 -1.76
C ASN A 48 0.84 -4.26 -3.15
N ALA A 49 0.18 -3.13 -3.39
CA ALA A 49 -0.37 -2.77 -4.70
C ALA A 49 0.72 -2.61 -5.77
N ILE A 50 1.82 -1.93 -5.44
CA ILE A 50 2.97 -1.80 -6.34
C ILE A 50 3.57 -3.18 -6.66
N LEU A 51 3.77 -4.03 -5.65
CA LEU A 51 4.32 -5.37 -5.86
C LEU A 51 3.38 -6.28 -6.66
N CYS A 52 2.08 -6.20 -6.38
CA CYS A 52 1.07 -7.00 -7.06
C CYS A 52 0.90 -6.57 -8.52
N PHE A 53 0.58 -5.30 -8.76
CA PHE A 53 0.27 -4.81 -10.10
C PHE A 53 1.51 -4.47 -10.93
N GLY A 54 2.54 -3.89 -10.30
CA GLY A 54 3.75 -3.45 -11.00
C GLY A 54 4.80 -4.55 -11.19
N PHE A 55 4.87 -5.51 -10.27
CA PHE A 55 5.87 -6.59 -10.29
C PHE A 55 5.28 -8.00 -10.37
N ASN A 56 3.96 -8.12 -10.56
CA ASN A 56 3.25 -9.40 -10.69
C ASN A 56 3.50 -10.38 -9.52
N GLN A 57 3.71 -9.86 -8.31
CA GLN A 57 3.91 -10.69 -7.12
C GLN A 57 2.57 -11.08 -6.49
N ARG A 58 2.44 -12.31 -6.01
CA ARG A 58 1.26 -12.77 -5.24
C ARG A 58 1.24 -12.09 -3.87
N ARG A 59 0.56 -10.94 -3.77
CA ARG A 59 0.45 -10.14 -2.54
C ARG A 59 -1.02 -9.79 -2.24
N PRO A 60 -1.45 -9.82 -0.96
CA PRO A 60 -2.82 -9.46 -0.58
C PRO A 60 -3.04 -7.94 -0.62
N LEU A 61 -4.21 -7.53 -1.13
CA LEU A 61 -4.67 -6.14 -1.18
C LEU A 61 -5.77 -5.92 -0.14
N LEU A 62 -5.35 -5.54 1.07
CA LEU A 62 -6.26 -5.30 2.19
C LEU A 62 -6.67 -3.83 2.24
N ASP A 63 -7.74 -3.48 1.54
CA ASP A 63 -8.39 -2.19 1.63
C ASP A 63 -9.79 -2.30 2.27
N SER A 64 -10.44 -1.16 2.46
CA SER A 64 -11.78 -1.12 3.05
C SER A 64 -12.82 -1.87 2.21
N ASN A 65 -12.63 -1.97 0.89
CA ASN A 65 -13.55 -2.68 0.00
C ASN A 65 -13.39 -4.18 0.14
N PHE A 66 -12.16 -4.67 0.12
CA PHE A 66 -11.81 -6.06 0.36
C PHE A 66 -12.38 -6.52 1.70
N ILE A 67 -12.11 -5.79 2.78
CA ILE A 67 -12.61 -6.13 4.12
C ILE A 67 -14.14 -6.18 4.15
N ARG A 68 -14.81 -5.22 3.50
CA ARG A 68 -16.27 -5.19 3.44
C ARG A 68 -16.85 -6.41 2.72
N VAL A 69 -16.25 -6.81 1.59
CA VAL A 69 -16.68 -8.01 0.85
C VAL A 69 -16.36 -9.27 1.65
N TYR A 70 -15.15 -9.36 2.18
CA TYR A 70 -14.68 -10.48 2.99
C TYR A 70 -15.59 -10.74 4.20
N ASN A 71 -15.92 -9.69 4.95
CA ASN A 71 -16.83 -9.80 6.09
C ASN A 71 -18.23 -10.26 5.68
N ARG A 72 -18.74 -9.83 4.51
CA ARG A 72 -20.07 -10.24 4.02
C ARG A 72 -20.11 -11.68 3.54
N VAL A 73 -19.05 -12.13 2.87
CA VAL A 73 -18.99 -13.47 2.28
C VAL A 73 -18.68 -14.52 3.35
N PHE A 74 -17.76 -14.23 4.26
CA PHE A 74 -17.25 -15.21 5.23
C PHE A 74 -17.80 -14.99 6.65
N ASN A 75 -18.54 -13.93 6.89
CA ASN A 75 -19.07 -13.56 8.22
C ASN A 75 -17.98 -13.44 9.30
N ILE A 76 -16.73 -13.18 8.89
CA ILE A 76 -15.58 -12.97 9.77
C ILE A 76 -15.44 -11.47 10.00
N THR A 77 -15.25 -11.06 11.24
CA THR A 77 -14.99 -9.66 11.60
C THR A 77 -13.63 -9.54 12.27
N SER A 78 -12.87 -8.50 11.89
CA SER A 78 -11.60 -8.17 12.55
C SER A 78 -11.86 -7.81 14.02
N LYS A 79 -11.04 -8.37 14.91
CA LYS A 79 -11.06 -8.03 16.35
C LYS A 79 -10.41 -6.67 16.63
N THR A 80 -9.69 -6.12 15.66
CA THR A 80 -9.03 -4.82 15.78
C THR A 80 -9.93 -3.68 15.29
N LYS A 81 -9.78 -2.49 15.89
CA LYS A 81 -10.44 -1.26 15.41
C LYS A 81 -10.08 -0.90 13.96
N THR A 82 -8.93 -1.36 13.48
CA THR A 82 -8.43 -1.07 12.13
C THR A 82 -8.26 -2.37 11.36
N ALA A 83 -9.36 -2.91 10.82
CA ALA A 83 -9.37 -4.20 10.14
C ALA A 83 -8.29 -4.35 9.05
N LYS A 84 -7.95 -3.29 8.32
CA LYS A 84 -6.86 -3.30 7.31
C LYS A 84 -5.45 -3.53 7.85
N ASN A 85 -5.25 -3.33 9.14
CA ASN A 85 -3.99 -3.56 9.84
C ASN A 85 -4.04 -4.83 10.70
N ASP A 86 -5.16 -5.55 10.69
CA ASP A 86 -5.24 -6.84 11.33
C ASP A 86 -4.22 -7.76 10.65
N LYS A 87 -3.40 -8.43 11.44
CA LYS A 87 -2.49 -9.46 10.94
C LYS A 87 -3.36 -10.68 10.69
N PHE A 88 -4.27 -10.61 9.73
CA PHE A 88 -5.10 -11.76 9.33
C PHE A 88 -4.15 -12.93 9.13
N HIS A 89 -4.16 -13.86 10.08
CA HIS A 89 -3.39 -15.09 10.01
C HIS A 89 -4.15 -15.96 9.01
N ILE A 90 -3.96 -15.67 7.73
CA ILE A 90 -4.45 -16.51 6.64
C ILE A 90 -3.41 -17.62 6.51
N SER A 91 -3.49 -18.60 7.40
CA SER A 91 -2.89 -19.91 7.11
C SER A 91 -3.80 -20.62 6.10
N PRO A 92 -3.22 -21.27 5.08
CA PRO A 92 -3.97 -21.99 4.06
C PRO A 92 -4.83 -23.11 4.65
#